data_AF-A0A4P6FN87-F1
#
_entry.id   AF-A0A4P6FN87-F1
#
_cell.length_a   1.000
_cell.length_b   1.000
_cell.length_c   1.000
_cell.angle_alpha   90.00
_cell.angle_beta   90.00
_cell.angle_gamma   90.00
#
_symmetry.space_group_name_H-M   'P 1'
#
loop_
_entity.id
_entity.type
_entity.pdbx_description
1 polymer ?
#
loop_
_entity_poly.entity_id
_entity_poly.type
_entity_poly.pdbx_seq_one_letter_code
_entity_poly.pdbx_strand_id
1 'polypeptide(L)'
;MSERETINGSPVTEEQIAAWAAEAEAGYDVAALKKRGRGRPGRGADPSQVVALRLTTEELATLDALAHREHKSRSELIRDALAAYAA
;
A
#
# COMPACT_ATOMS: atom_id res chain seq x y z
N MET A 1 -15.85 -0.51 35.61
CA MET A 1 -15.39 -1.84 35.15
C MET A 1 -14.92 -1.64 33.72
N SER A 2 -13.60 -1.59 33.53
CA SER A 2 -12.96 -1.21 32.26
C SER A 2 -13.43 -2.09 31.09
N GLU A 3 -13.66 -1.47 29.94
CA GLU A 3 -13.90 -2.15 28.68
C GLU A 3 -12.71 -3.09 28.41
N ARG A 4 -13.00 -4.37 28.12
CA ARG A 4 -11.94 -5.32 27.79
C ARG A 4 -11.37 -4.90 26.44
N GLU A 5 -10.09 -4.51 26.41
CA GLU A 5 -9.39 -4.20 25.17
C GLU A 5 -9.43 -5.44 24.27
N THR A 6 -9.74 -5.25 22.98
CA THR A 6 -9.84 -6.35 22.01
C THR A 6 -8.90 -6.10 20.83
N ILE A 7 -8.33 -7.18 20.29
CA ILE A 7 -7.59 -7.18 19.02
C ILE A 7 -8.29 -8.15 18.08
N ASN A 8 -8.68 -7.67 16.89
CA ASN A 8 -9.46 -8.43 15.91
C ASN A 8 -10.74 -9.06 16.51
N GLY A 9 -11.40 -8.35 17.42
CA GLY A 9 -12.62 -8.82 18.10
C GLY A 9 -12.39 -9.85 19.21
N SER A 10 -11.14 -10.21 19.52
CA SER A 10 -10.79 -11.13 20.62
C SER A 10 -10.31 -10.35 21.84
N PRO A 11 -10.82 -10.63 23.07
CA PRO A 11 -10.34 -9.99 24.29
C PRO A 11 -8.87 -10.27 24.54
N VAL A 12 -8.12 -9.22 24.88
CA VAL A 12 -6.74 -9.34 25.33
C VAL A 12 -6.74 -9.85 26.76
N THR A 13 -5.95 -10.89 27.05
CA THR A 13 -5.82 -11.46 28.40
C THR A 13 -4.62 -10.86 29.14
N GLU A 14 -4.63 -10.92 30.47
CA GLU A 14 -3.51 -10.41 31.28
C GLU A 14 -2.22 -11.19 31.01
N GLU A 15 -2.32 -12.50 30.76
CA GLU A 15 -1.20 -13.34 30.39
C GLU A 15 -0.58 -12.91 29.05
N GLN A 16 -1.42 -12.47 28.10
CA GLN A 16 -0.98 -11.96 26.82
C GLN A 16 -0.23 -10.62 26.97
N ILE A 17 -0.73 -9.75 27.85
CA ILE A 17 -0.05 -8.47 28.19
C ILE A 17 1.30 -8.75 28.83
N ALA A 18 1.36 -9.65 29.82
CA ALA A 18 2.59 -10.01 30.50
C ALA A 18 3.63 -10.62 29.55
N ALA A 19 3.19 -11.46 28.59
CA ALA A 19 4.06 -12.01 27.57
C ALA A 19 4.65 -10.94 26.65
N TRP A 20 3.83 -9.98 26.19
CA TRP A 20 4.32 -8.87 25.37
C TRP A 20 5.24 -7.92 26.11
N ALA A 21 4.98 -7.66 27.39
CA ALA A 21 5.86 -6.84 28.21
C ALA A 21 7.24 -7.51 28.36
N ALA A 22 7.28 -8.80 28.68
CA ALA A 22 8.53 -9.55 28.77
C ALA A 22 9.29 -9.61 27.44
N GLU A 23 8.58 -9.77 26.31
CA GLU A 23 9.17 -9.73 24.97
C GLU A 23 9.81 -8.36 24.67
N ALA A 24 9.11 -7.27 24.99
CA ALA A 24 9.62 -5.92 24.77
C ALA A 24 10.83 -5.59 25.67
N GLU A 25 10.81 -6.03 26.93
CA GLU A 25 11.91 -5.86 27.89
C GLU A 25 13.14 -6.68 27.52
N ALA A 26 12.96 -7.89 26.97
CA ALA A 26 14.05 -8.71 26.44
C ALA A 26 14.77 -8.04 25.25
N GLY A 27 14.07 -7.14 24.55
CA GLY A 27 14.58 -6.37 23.44
C GLY A 27 14.49 -7.13 22.10
N TYR A 28 14.27 -6.39 21.03
CA TYR A 28 14.16 -6.94 19.68
C TYR A 28 15.50 -6.90 18.94
N ASP A 29 15.83 -7.97 18.19
CA ASP A 29 16.92 -7.95 17.23
C ASP A 29 16.57 -7.07 16.03
N VAL A 30 17.02 -5.82 16.08
CA VAL A 30 16.83 -4.83 15.01
C VAL A 30 17.43 -5.30 13.68
N ALA A 31 18.48 -6.12 13.68
CA ALA A 31 19.09 -6.63 12.45
C ALA A 31 18.19 -7.67 11.78
N ALA A 32 17.52 -8.52 12.56
CA ALA A 32 16.49 -9.44 12.05
C ALA A 32 15.27 -8.68 11.51
N LEU A 33 14.80 -7.64 12.22
CA LEU A 33 13.65 -6.83 11.80
C LEU A 33 13.91 -5.99 10.54
N LYS A 34 15.17 -5.59 10.29
CA LYS A 34 15.56 -4.82 9.11
C LYS A 34 15.63 -5.62 7.81
N LYS A 35 15.44 -6.94 7.83
CA LYS A 35 15.17 -7.73 6.61
C LYS A 35 13.78 -7.40 6.04
N ARG A 36 13.57 -6.14 5.66
CA ARG A 36 12.55 -5.80 4.67
C ARG A 36 12.91 -6.59 3.42
N GLY A 37 12.04 -7.51 3.01
CA GLY A 37 12.17 -8.23 1.74
C GLY A 37 12.35 -7.26 0.57
N ARG A 38 12.65 -7.81 -0.62
CA ARG A 38 12.66 -7.05 -1.89
C ARG A 38 11.45 -6.12 -1.87
N GLY A 39 11.68 -4.83 -2.10
CA GLY A 39 10.62 -3.82 -2.09
C GLY A 39 9.45 -4.22 -2.99
N ARG A 40 8.39 -3.40 -3.03
CA ARG A 40 7.21 -3.66 -3.86
C ARG A 40 7.63 -4.24 -5.23
N PRO A 41 7.14 -5.44 -5.61
CA PRO A 41 7.55 -6.08 -6.86
C PRO A 41 7.50 -5.10 -8.01
N GLY A 42 8.60 -5.02 -8.77
CA GLY A 42 8.66 -4.23 -9.99
C GLY A 42 7.58 -4.69 -10.97
N ARG A 43 7.09 -3.78 -11.80
CA ARG A 43 6.05 -4.09 -12.81
C ARG A 43 6.60 -4.73 -14.09
N GLY A 44 7.92 -4.90 -14.19
CA GLY A 44 8.59 -5.52 -15.32
C GLY A 44 9.94 -6.11 -14.88
N ALA A 45 10.70 -6.59 -15.86
CA ALA A 45 12.08 -7.05 -15.63
C ALA A 45 12.96 -5.94 -15.02
N ASP A 46 12.72 -4.70 -15.45
CA ASP A 46 13.42 -3.50 -15.01
C ASP A 46 12.49 -2.52 -14.26
N PRO A 47 13.05 -1.57 -13.49
CA PRO A 47 12.28 -0.49 -12.87
C PRO A 47 11.49 0.32 -13.91
N SER A 48 10.23 0.64 -13.59
CA SER A 48 9.41 1.50 -14.45
C SER A 48 9.96 2.93 -14.51
N GLN A 49 10.01 3.51 -15.70
CA GLN A 49 10.40 4.90 -15.91
C GLN A 49 9.20 5.84 -15.79
N VAL A 50 9.42 7.04 -15.25
CA VAL A 50 8.41 8.11 -15.18
C VAL A 50 8.56 9.01 -16.40
N VAL A 51 7.51 9.09 -17.20
CA VAL A 51 7.43 9.98 -18.38
C VAL A 51 6.55 11.18 -18.03
N ALA A 52 7.10 12.39 -18.09
CA ALA A 52 6.36 13.62 -17.86
C ALA A 52 5.57 14.02 -19.11
N LEU A 53 4.28 14.33 -18.93
CA LEU A 53 3.37 14.75 -19.99
C LEU A 53 2.64 16.02 -19.56
N ARG A 54 2.47 16.95 -20.50
CA ARG A 54 1.73 18.20 -20.26
C ARG A 54 0.29 18.00 -20.69
N LEU A 55 -0.62 18.16 -19.75
CA LEU A 55 -2.06 18.13 -19.98
C LEU A 55 -2.63 19.45 -19.49
N THR A 56 -3.61 19.97 -20.21
CA THR A 56 -4.46 21.06 -19.78
C THR A 56 -5.32 20.62 -18.58
N THR A 57 -5.83 21.59 -17.84
CA THR A 57 -6.74 21.34 -16.71
C THR A 57 -8.02 20.61 -17.17
N GLU A 58 -8.50 20.89 -18.37
CA GLU A 58 -9.69 20.25 -18.95
C GLU A 58 -9.46 18.78 -19.30
N GLU A 59 -8.31 18.46 -19.90
CA GLU A 59 -7.91 17.08 -20.18
C GLU A 59 -7.77 16.27 -18.88
N LEU A 60 -7.16 16.85 -17.84
CA LEU A 60 -7.06 16.21 -16.53
C LEU A 60 -8.43 15.94 -15.90
N ALA A 61 -9.35 16.91 -15.97
CA ALA A 61 -10.70 16.75 -15.44
C ALA A 61 -11.46 15.63 -16.17
N THR A 62 -11.29 15.53 -17.49
CA THR A 62 -11.89 14.47 -18.31
C THR A 62 -11.34 13.09 -17.92
N LEU A 63 -10.02 12.98 -17.74
CA LEU A 63 -9.38 11.74 -17.30
C LEU A 63 -9.86 11.31 -15.90
N ASP A 64 -10.04 12.25 -14.99
CA ASP A 64 -10.52 11.96 -13.63
C ASP A 64 -11.97 11.50 -13.61
N ALA A 65 -12.85 12.16 -14.37
CA ALA A 65 -14.23 11.73 -14.51
C ALA A 65 -14.33 10.32 -15.10
N LEU A 66 -13.50 10.02 -16.09
CA LEU A 66 -13.43 8.72 -16.74
C LEU A 66 -12.89 7.65 -15.78
N ALA A 67 -11.80 7.93 -15.07
CA ALA A 67 -11.21 7.02 -14.08
C ALA A 67 -12.20 6.71 -12.94
N HIS A 68 -12.95 7.71 -12.47
CA HIS A 68 -13.99 7.52 -11.46
C HIS A 68 -15.12 6.61 -11.98
N ARG A 69 -15.58 6.83 -13.21
CA ARG A 69 -16.62 6.00 -13.85
C ARG A 69 -16.20 4.54 -14.01
N GLU A 70 -14.92 4.30 -14.31
CA GLU A 70 -14.38 2.94 -14.49
C GLU A 70 -13.86 2.31 -13.20
N HIS A 71 -13.95 2.99 -12.05
CA HIS A 71 -13.38 2.57 -10.77
C HIS A 71 -11.87 2.25 -10.86
N LYS A 72 -11.14 3.01 -11.68
CA LYS A 72 -9.69 2.87 -11.89
C LYS A 72 -8.94 4.07 -11.36
N SER A 73 -7.65 3.89 -11.09
CA SER A 73 -6.78 5.05 -10.91
C SER A 73 -6.49 5.75 -12.24
N ARG A 74 -6.24 7.06 -12.22
CA ARG A 74 -5.79 7.81 -13.41
C ARG A 74 -4.60 7.13 -14.11
N SER A 75 -3.63 6.65 -13.33
CA SER A 75 -2.43 5.98 -13.85
C SER A 75 -2.69 4.62 -14.50
N GLU A 76 -3.77 3.96 -14.11
CA GLU A 76 -4.21 2.70 -14.69
C GLU A 76 -4.94 2.95 -16.00
N LEU A 77 -5.86 3.90 -16.00
CA LEU A 77 -6.56 4.32 -17.20
C LEU A 77 -5.59 4.79 -18.31
N ILE A 78 -4.59 5.62 -17.98
CA ILE A 78 -3.58 6.06 -18.95
C ILE A 78 -2.80 4.87 -19.52
N ARG A 79 -2.45 3.87 -18.69
CA ARG A 79 -1.72 2.69 -19.17
C ARG A 79 -2.59 1.79 -20.05
N ASP A 80 -3.87 1.62 -19.71
CA ASP A 80 -4.81 0.87 -20.54
C ASP A 80 -4.97 1.52 -21.92
N ALA A 81 -5.09 2.85 -21.98
CA ALA A 81 -5.17 3.60 -23.23
C ALA A 81 -3.89 3.43 -24.08
N LEU A 82 -2.70 3.50 -23.45
CA LEU A 82 -1.43 3.27 -24.14
C LEU A 82 -1.31 1.84 -24.66
N ALA A 83 -1.71 0.85 -23.88
CA ALA A 83 -1.69 -0.56 -24.29
C ALA A 83 -2.66 -0.83 -25.45
N ALA A 84 -3.86 -0.23 -25.41
CA ALA A 84 -4.85 -0.35 -26.48
C ALA A 84 -4.40 0.35 -27.78
N TYR A 85 -3.68 1.47 -27.67
CA TYR A 85 -3.16 2.19 -28.84
C TYR A 85 -1.93 1.53 -29.47
N ALA A 86 -1.08 0.90 -28.67
CA ALA A 86 0.14 0.24 -29.13
C ALA A 86 -0.05 -1.23 -29.56
N ALA A 87 -1.28 -1.75 -29.48
CA ALA A 87 -1.64 -3.10 -29.91
C ALA A 87 -1.79 -3.18 -31.44
#